data_AF-A0A4V3H302-F1
#
_entry.id   AF-A0A4V3H302-F1
#
_cell.length_a   1.000
_cell.length_b   1.000
_cell.length_c   1.000
_cell.angle_alpha   90.00
_cell.angle_beta   90.00
_cell.angle_gamma   90.00
#
_symmetry.space_group_name_H-M   'P 1'
#
loop_
_entity.id
_entity.type
_entity.pdbx_description
1 polymer ?
#
loop_
_entity_poly.entity_id
_entity_poly.type
_entity_poly.pdbx_seq_one_letter_code
_entity_poly.pdbx_strand_id
1 'polypeptide(L)'
;MIKFLKKIFSSRNVIVEQSLLGNWKAIEFNDQKIEKVGFIDVNLNFQKEFVEIDTKLNSFGGLVETNSSGNWNLFGSILKTNFGESSAQSEVQFLDSNTIIFTPDPFFNSETVPFSKYVRDQN
;
A
#
# COMPACT_ATOMS: atom_id res chain seq x y z
N MET A 1 -6.73 -19.10 -45.33
CA MET A 1 -6.74 -17.71 -44.82
C MET A 1 -6.48 -17.78 -43.31
N ILE A 2 -5.23 -17.62 -42.89
CA ILE A 2 -4.80 -17.81 -41.50
C ILE A 2 -5.06 -16.51 -40.75
N LYS A 3 -6.00 -16.52 -39.80
CA LYS A 3 -6.27 -15.38 -38.91
C LYS A 3 -5.16 -15.33 -37.85
N PHE A 4 -4.21 -14.43 -38.04
CA PHE A 4 -3.20 -14.08 -37.03
C PHE A 4 -3.90 -13.47 -35.82
N LEU A 5 -4.06 -14.27 -34.76
CA LEU A 5 -4.39 -13.76 -33.42
C LEU A 5 -3.22 -12.89 -32.96
N LYS A 6 -3.40 -11.56 -32.99
CA LYS A 6 -2.53 -10.62 -32.29
C LYS A 6 -2.59 -10.98 -30.80
N LYS A 7 -1.57 -11.69 -30.31
CA LYS A 7 -1.26 -11.75 -28.88
C LYS A 7 -1.07 -10.32 -28.40
N ILE A 8 -2.04 -9.83 -27.65
CA ILE A 8 -1.89 -8.61 -26.86
C ILE A 8 -0.93 -8.99 -25.74
N PHE A 9 0.36 -8.76 -25.98
CA PHE A 9 1.33 -8.70 -24.89
C PHE A 9 1.04 -7.41 -24.12
N SER A 10 0.15 -7.51 -23.13
CA SER A 10 0.20 -6.59 -22.00
C SER A 10 1.62 -6.74 -21.43
N SER A 11 2.45 -5.71 -21.60
CA SER A 11 3.69 -5.61 -20.84
C SER A 11 3.28 -5.59 -19.38
N ARG A 12 3.38 -6.73 -18.70
CA ARG A 12 3.34 -6.74 -17.24
C ARG A 12 4.50 -5.86 -16.81
N ASN A 13 4.20 -4.64 -16.36
CA ASN A 13 5.20 -3.81 -15.70
C ASN A 13 5.72 -4.65 -14.54
N VAL A 14 7.00 -5.02 -14.62
CA VAL A 14 7.64 -5.78 -13.55
C VAL A 14 7.75 -4.83 -12.38
N ILE A 15 7.00 -5.11 -11.32
CA ILE A 15 7.15 -4.39 -10.06
C ILE A 15 8.48 -4.84 -9.46
N VAL A 16 9.35 -3.88 -9.20
CA VAL A 16 10.63 -4.11 -8.53
C VAL A 16 10.61 -3.39 -7.18
N GLU A 17 11.34 -3.92 -6.20
CA GLU A 17 11.42 -3.36 -4.84
C GLU A 17 11.73 -1.86 -4.85
N GLN A 18 12.62 -1.44 -5.74
CA GLN A 18 13.02 -0.03 -5.89
C GLN A 18 11.83 0.90 -6.19
N SER A 19 10.77 0.39 -6.82
CA SER A 19 9.56 1.15 -7.15
C SER A 19 8.70 1.47 -5.92
N LEU A 20 8.83 0.70 -4.83
CA LEU A 20 8.11 0.95 -3.57
C LEU A 20 8.85 1.92 -2.65
N LEU A 21 10.16 2.09 -2.79
CA LEU A 21 10.93 2.95 -1.89
C LEU A 21 10.46 4.40 -1.88
N GLY A 22 10.52 5.03 -0.72
CA GLY A 22 10.13 6.42 -0.46
C GLY A 22 8.85 6.57 0.36
N ASN A 23 8.37 7.80 0.43
CA ASN A 23 7.21 8.19 1.20
C ASN A 23 5.92 8.01 0.40
N TRP A 24 4.88 7.52 1.06
CA TRP A 24 3.55 7.34 0.50
C TRP A 24 2.50 7.80 1.49
N LYS A 25 1.42 8.37 0.99
CA LYS A 25 0.29 8.85 1.78
C LYS A 25 -0.98 8.15 1.33
N ALA A 26 -1.73 7.60 2.28
CA ALA A 26 -3.02 6.99 1.98
C ALA A 26 -4.01 8.09 1.55
N ILE A 27 -4.78 7.80 0.50
CA ILE A 27 -5.85 8.68 0.04
C ILE A 27 -7.22 8.02 0.14
N GLU A 28 -7.28 6.70 0.04
CA GLU A 28 -8.53 5.94 0.12
C GLU A 28 -8.34 4.61 0.85
N PHE A 29 -9.35 4.24 1.63
CA PHE A 29 -9.60 2.91 2.18
C PHE A 29 -11.00 2.45 1.77
N ASN A 30 -11.10 1.24 1.22
CA ASN A 30 -12.37 0.65 0.77
C ASN A 30 -13.17 1.57 -0.17
N ASP A 31 -12.49 2.16 -1.17
CA ASP A 31 -13.06 3.12 -2.12
C ASP A 31 -13.64 4.40 -1.49
N GLN A 32 -13.27 4.72 -0.25
CA GLN A 32 -13.66 5.94 0.45
C GLN A 32 -12.43 6.73 0.87
N LYS A 33 -12.52 8.07 0.87
CA LYS A 33 -11.45 8.92 1.43
C LYS A 33 -11.15 8.53 2.88
N ILE A 34 -9.88 8.51 3.28
CA ILE A 34 -9.47 8.08 4.64
C ILE A 34 -10.18 8.86 5.77
N GLU A 35 -10.48 10.14 5.54
CA GLU A 35 -11.25 10.99 6.47
C GLU A 35 -12.67 10.48 6.74
N LYS A 36 -13.29 9.81 5.76
CA LYS A 36 -14.64 9.24 5.89
C LYS A 36 -14.65 7.99 6.76
N VAL A 37 -13.51 7.35 6.93
CA VAL A 37 -13.32 6.19 7.80
C VAL A 37 -12.54 6.52 9.08
N GLY A 38 -12.38 7.81 9.39
CA GLY A 38 -11.92 8.31 10.69
C GLY A 38 -10.44 8.72 10.76
N PHE A 39 -9.65 8.45 9.72
CA PHE A 39 -8.24 8.82 9.67
C PHE A 39 -8.06 10.27 9.20
N ILE A 40 -7.17 11.00 9.86
CA ILE A 40 -6.69 12.32 9.43
C ILE A 40 -5.52 12.13 8.46
N ASP A 41 -4.61 11.22 8.78
CA ASP A 41 -3.42 10.98 7.98
C ASP A 41 -2.94 9.54 8.14
N VAL A 42 -2.40 8.96 7.08
CA VAL A 42 -1.69 7.68 7.11
C VAL A 42 -0.53 7.79 6.14
N ASN A 43 0.69 7.73 6.66
CA ASN A 43 1.91 7.84 5.88
C ASN A 43 2.74 6.56 6.02
N LEU A 44 3.33 6.12 4.92
CA LEU A 44 4.26 5.02 4.86
C LEU A 44 5.61 5.52 4.40
N ASN A 45 6.69 5.02 4.99
CA ASN A 45 8.04 5.25 4.51
C ASN A 45 8.70 3.89 4.23
N PHE A 46 8.78 3.52 2.95
CA PHE A 46 9.48 2.31 2.54
C PHE A 46 10.97 2.61 2.33
N GLN A 47 11.79 1.93 3.11
CA GLN A 47 13.24 1.88 2.97
C GLN A 47 13.65 0.45 2.56
N LYS A 48 14.93 0.22 2.30
CA LYS A 48 15.40 -1.12 1.95
C LYS A 48 15.09 -2.09 3.11
N GLU A 49 14.28 -3.11 2.84
CA GLU A 49 13.85 -4.17 3.78
C GLU A 49 13.06 -3.71 5.01
N PHE A 50 12.87 -2.40 5.19
CA PHE A 50 12.26 -1.77 6.35
C PHE A 50 11.14 -0.81 5.94
N VAL A 51 10.07 -0.75 6.72
CA VAL A 51 8.94 0.15 6.48
C VAL A 51 8.43 0.73 7.80
N GLU A 52 8.15 2.02 7.79
CA GLU A 52 7.47 2.72 8.88
C GLU A 52 6.07 3.12 8.43
N ILE A 53 5.14 3.09 9.37
CA ILE A 53 3.78 3.60 9.20
C ILE A 53 3.47 4.57 10.34
N ASP A 54 3.02 5.76 9.96
CA ASP A 54 2.48 6.77 10.85
C ASP A 54 0.98 6.91 10.59
N THR A 55 0.16 6.79 11.63
CA THR A 55 -1.28 7.02 11.52
C THR A 55 -1.72 8.11 12.48
N LYS A 56 -2.66 8.93 12.01
CA LYS A 56 -3.35 9.93 12.80
C LYS A 56 -4.84 9.76 12.59
N LEU A 57 -5.62 9.62 13.66
CA LEU A 57 -7.07 9.52 13.58
C LEU A 57 -7.74 10.27 14.72
N ASN A 58 -8.99 10.68 14.49
CA ASN A 58 -9.85 11.21 15.55
C ASN A 58 -10.57 10.04 16.22
N SER A 59 -10.33 9.84 17.51
CA SER A 59 -10.98 8.79 18.29
C SER A 59 -11.42 9.30 19.65
N PHE A 60 -12.64 8.97 20.08
CA PHE A 60 -13.22 9.34 21.38
C PHE A 60 -13.07 10.83 21.77
N GLY A 61 -13.12 11.75 20.80
CA GLY A 61 -13.00 13.19 21.05
C GLY A 61 -11.57 13.71 21.19
N GLY A 62 -10.56 12.90 20.89
CA GLY A 62 -9.15 13.28 20.89
C GLY A 62 -8.41 12.83 19.63
N LEU A 63 -7.23 13.41 19.43
CA LEU A 63 -6.27 12.99 18.41
C LEU A 63 -5.49 11.78 18.93
N VAL A 64 -5.50 10.69 18.16
CA VAL A 64 -4.65 9.52 18.39
C VAL A 64 -3.61 9.48 17.28
N GLU A 65 -2.34 9.43 17.67
CA GLU A 65 -1.22 9.25 16.76
C GLU A 65 -0.50 7.95 17.11
N THR A 66 -0.20 7.14 16.10
CA THR A 66 0.61 5.93 16.25
C THR A 66 1.72 5.91 15.23
N ASN A 67 2.89 5.42 15.65
CA ASN A 67 4.00 5.08 14.78
C ASN A 67 4.29 3.59 14.97
N SER A 68 4.55 2.88 13.90
CA SER A 68 4.95 1.48 13.94
C SER A 68 5.95 1.21 12.83
N SER A 69 6.84 0.25 13.05
CA SER A 69 7.84 -0.12 12.06
C SER A 69 8.01 -1.62 11.97
N GLY A 70 8.45 -2.07 10.80
CA GLY A 70 8.51 -3.48 10.46
C GLY A 70 9.40 -3.74 9.26
N ASN A 71 9.52 -5.03 8.92
CA ASN A 71 10.28 -5.47 7.76
C ASN A 71 9.34 -5.82 6.61
N TRP A 72 9.81 -5.68 5.38
CA TRP A 72 9.06 -6.07 4.20
C TRP A 72 9.94 -6.71 3.13
N ASN A 73 9.31 -7.51 2.26
CA ASN A 73 9.91 -8.07 1.06
C ASN A 73 8.88 -8.10 -0.07
N LEU A 74 9.32 -7.95 -1.32
CA LEU A 74 8.45 -8.02 -2.49
C LEU A 74 8.85 -9.18 -3.41
N PHE A 75 7.89 -10.07 -3.69
CA PHE A 75 8.05 -11.18 -4.63
C PHE A 75 7.07 -11.02 -5.79
N GLY A 76 7.56 -10.43 -6.90
CA GLY A 76 6.69 -10.04 -8.00
C GLY A 76 5.74 -8.93 -7.58
N SER A 77 4.43 -9.19 -7.58
CA SER A 77 3.41 -8.27 -7.06
C SER A 77 3.02 -8.54 -5.60
N ILE A 78 3.58 -9.55 -4.94
CA ILE A 78 3.20 -9.89 -3.57
C ILE A 78 4.15 -9.24 -2.58
N LEU A 79 3.65 -8.30 -1.79
CA LEU A 79 4.33 -7.68 -0.66
C LEU A 79 4.03 -8.49 0.59
N LYS A 80 5.08 -8.89 1.31
CA LYS A 80 4.99 -9.46 2.65
C LYS A 80 5.54 -8.47 3.66
N THR A 81 4.77 -8.15 4.69
CA THR A 81 5.19 -7.29 5.81
C THR A 81 5.25 -8.10 7.11
N ASN A 82 6.11 -7.68 8.04
CA ASN A 82 6.21 -8.25 9.39
C ASN A 82 6.42 -7.13 10.41
N PHE A 83 5.51 -7.03 11.38
CA PHE A 83 5.54 -6.06 12.48
C PHE A 83 5.46 -6.82 13.79
N GLY A 84 6.61 -6.98 14.46
CA GLY A 84 6.74 -7.89 15.60
C GLY A 84 6.43 -9.34 15.20
N GLU A 85 5.45 -9.96 15.87
CA GLU A 85 4.99 -11.32 15.59
C GLU A 85 3.89 -11.38 14.51
N SER A 86 3.37 -10.22 14.07
CA SER A 86 2.33 -10.15 13.05
C SER A 86 2.94 -10.12 11.66
N SER A 87 2.38 -10.91 10.74
CA SER A 87 2.77 -10.89 9.32
C SER A 87 1.54 -10.78 8.43
N ALA A 88 1.65 -10.02 7.34
CA ALA A 88 0.59 -9.87 6.36
C ALA A 88 1.15 -10.02 4.94
N GLN A 89 0.27 -10.37 4.01
CA GLN A 89 0.56 -10.42 2.58
C GLN A 89 -0.46 -9.57 1.84
N SER A 90 0.03 -8.87 0.82
CA SER A 90 -0.79 -7.98 -0.02
C SER A 90 -0.36 -8.09 -1.47
N GLU A 91 -1.33 -8.09 -2.37
CA GLU A 91 -1.05 -7.79 -3.77
C GLU A 91 -0.85 -6.28 -3.93
N VAL A 92 0.27 -5.91 -4.55
CA VAL A 92 0.62 -4.55 -4.91
C VAL A 92 0.33 -4.32 -6.39
N GLN A 93 -0.44 -3.28 -6.69
CA GLN A 93 -0.65 -2.82 -8.05
C GLN A 93 -0.21 -1.36 -8.17
N PHE A 94 0.69 -1.09 -9.12
CA PHE A 94 1.00 0.28 -9.55
C PHE A 94 0.00 0.68 -10.63
N LEU A 95 -0.79 1.73 -10.37
CA LEU A 95 -1.65 2.35 -11.40
C LEU A 95 -0.82 3.25 -12.32
N ASP A 96 0.16 3.92 -11.74
CA ASP A 96 1.17 4.76 -12.38
C ASP A 96 2.43 4.81 -11.49
N SER A 97 3.41 5.68 -11.78
CA SER A 97 4.66 5.76 -11.00
C SER A 97 4.49 6.30 -9.58
N ASN A 98 3.37 6.98 -9.31
CA ASN A 98 3.09 7.72 -8.09
C ASN A 98 1.85 7.19 -7.35
N THR A 99 1.16 6.17 -7.86
CA THR A 99 -0.05 5.64 -7.24
C THR A 99 0.02 4.13 -7.12
N ILE A 100 -0.12 3.63 -5.89
CA ILE A 100 -0.17 2.21 -5.58
C ILE A 100 -1.48 1.83 -4.91
N ILE A 101 -1.85 0.58 -5.12
CA ILE A 101 -2.97 -0.08 -4.47
C ILE A 101 -2.44 -1.31 -3.75
N PHE A 102 -2.96 -1.55 -2.55
CA PHE A 102 -2.77 -2.78 -1.80
C PHE A 102 -4.10 -3.54 -1.68
N THR A 103 -4.04 -4.86 -1.80
CA THR A 103 -5.22 -5.74 -1.67
C THR A 103 -4.83 -7.08 -1.02
N PRO A 104 -5.21 -7.35 0.25
CA PRO A 104 -5.70 -6.40 1.25
C PRO A 104 -4.61 -5.42 1.68
N ASP A 105 -4.94 -4.41 2.49
CA ASP A 105 -3.90 -3.55 3.08
C ASP A 105 -3.01 -4.37 4.04
N PRO A 106 -1.66 -4.33 3.91
CA PRO A 106 -0.75 -5.13 4.73
C PRO A 106 -0.42 -4.51 6.10
N PHE A 107 -0.96 -3.33 6.42
CA PHE A 107 -0.70 -2.59 7.65
C PHE A 107 -1.94 -2.48 8.55
N PHE A 108 -3.12 -2.72 8.00
CA PHE A 108 -4.38 -2.75 8.73
C PHE A 108 -4.99 -4.16 8.70
N ASN A 109 -5.97 -4.40 9.58
CA ASN A 109 -6.72 -5.66 9.56
C ASN A 109 -7.42 -5.83 8.19
N SER A 110 -7.19 -6.96 7.52
CA SER A 110 -7.69 -7.23 6.17
C SER A 110 -9.23 -7.33 6.07
N GLU A 111 -9.92 -7.62 7.18
CA GLU A 111 -11.39 -7.59 7.25
C GLU A 111 -11.91 -6.15 7.32
N THR A 112 -11.12 -5.24 7.87
CA THR A 112 -11.47 -3.82 8.03
C THR A 112 -11.04 -2.99 6.82
N VAL A 113 -9.86 -3.25 6.27
CA VAL A 113 -9.30 -2.54 5.10
C VAL A 113 -8.89 -3.56 4.03
N PRO A 114 -9.86 -4.22 3.36
CA PRO A 114 -9.60 -5.11 2.23
C PRO A 114 -9.00 -4.40 1.01
N PHE A 115 -9.03 -3.07 0.95
CA PHE A 115 -8.46 -2.29 -0.13
C PHE A 115 -7.94 -0.95 0.36
N SER A 116 -6.80 -0.54 -0.16
CA SER A 116 -6.25 0.78 0.10
C SER A 116 -5.48 1.33 -1.09
N LYS A 117 -5.49 2.66 -1.20
CA LYS A 117 -4.80 3.41 -2.26
C LYS A 117 -3.91 4.46 -1.64
N TYR A 118 -2.66 4.49 -2.10
CA TYR A 118 -1.65 5.44 -1.66
C TYR A 118 -1.08 6.20 -2.84
N VAL A 119 -0.72 7.46 -2.59
CA VAL A 119 0.01 8.32 -3.52
C VAL A 119 1.39 8.62 -2.96
N ARG A 120 2.38 8.69 -3.84
CA ARG A 120 3.76 9.02 -3.48
C ARG A 120 3.82 10.44 -2.96
N ASP A 121 4.37 10.63 -1.76
CA ASP A 121 4.61 11.95 -1.20
C ASP A 121 5.95 12.48 -1.74
N GLN A 122 5.90 13.62 -2.44
CA GLN A 122 7.06 14.24 -3.08
C GLN A 122 7.67 15.37 -2.25
N ASN A 123 7.19 15.57 -1.02
CA ASN A 123 7.65 16.62 -0.12
C ASN A 123 8.90 16.21 0.66
#